data_AF-A0A0Q0KTF2-F1
#
_entry.id   AF-A0A0Q0KTF2-F1
#
_cell.length_a   1.000
_cell.length_b   1.000
_cell.length_c   1.000
_cell.angle_alpha   90.00
_cell.angle_beta   90.00
_cell.angle_gamma   90.00
#
_symmetry.space_group_name_H-M   'P 1'
#
loop_
_entity.id
_entity.type
_entity.pdbx_description
1 polymer ?
#
loop_
_entity_poly.entity_id
_entity_poly.type
_entity_poly.pdbx_seq_one_letter_code
_entity_poly.pdbx_strand_id
1 'polypeptide(L)'
;MKFNLKCDPLNVSKYLIIFHVVITSLAFIFITSVIYIEQSYFNRPFCFTQKCIKTFGLSFKDAFDFLEISLKLLFTSVTIFSIYFALRNYISATTAAKTTIHLTNLNTFKDYLISESKGENALNVKKIDILKWYNIIYPDSRFGELYVSETYKQKLSEINRLIDNSNSCFSGTSEEVSFFDYKQHQTQMINLLKTIGISLPRSPRNSFKDNERSVFSLINKINKEFCGHNNATLIKAQNYR
;
A
#
# COMPACT_ATOMS: atom_id res chain seq x y z
N MET A 1 36.14 -8.16 -4.97
CA MET A 1 35.69 -6.78 -4.72
C MET A 1 34.47 -6.50 -5.58
N LYS A 2 33.25 -6.69 -5.05
CA LYS A 2 32.01 -6.39 -5.79
C LYS A 2 31.76 -4.88 -5.70
N PHE A 3 32.09 -4.15 -6.78
CA PHE A 3 31.68 -2.77 -6.93
C PHE A 3 30.15 -2.73 -7.08
N ASN A 4 29.44 -2.63 -5.95
CA ASN A 4 28.04 -2.20 -5.95
C ASN A 4 28.03 -0.70 -6.24
N LEU A 5 28.27 -0.33 -7.50
CA LEU A 5 27.81 0.97 -7.98
C LEU A 5 26.29 0.91 -7.96
N LYS A 6 25.69 1.49 -6.90
CA LYS A 6 24.34 2.01 -6.99
C LYS A 6 24.36 3.09 -8.07
N CYS A 7 24.22 2.69 -9.33
CA CYS A 7 23.97 3.60 -10.42
C CYS A 7 22.62 4.24 -10.13
N ASP A 8 22.64 5.46 -9.58
CA ASP A 8 21.46 6.29 -9.53
C ASP A 8 21.06 6.57 -10.99
N PRO A 9 19.92 6.04 -11.45
CA PRO A 9 19.51 6.16 -12.84
C PRO A 9 19.41 7.63 -13.27
N LEU A 10 19.11 8.55 -12.34
CA LEU A 10 19.02 9.99 -12.62
C LEU A 10 20.39 10.59 -12.92
N ASN A 11 21.43 10.13 -12.24
CA ASN A 11 22.79 10.58 -12.52
C ASN A 11 23.29 9.99 -13.84
N VAL A 12 22.98 8.72 -14.12
CA VAL A 12 23.31 8.09 -15.40
C VAL A 12 22.66 8.82 -16.58
N SER A 13 21.38 9.15 -16.50
CA SER A 13 20.69 9.87 -17.60
C SER A 13 21.28 11.27 -17.84
N LYS A 14 21.64 12.00 -16.77
CA LYS A 14 22.34 13.29 -16.87
C LYS A 14 23.66 13.17 -17.61
N TYR A 15 24.51 12.20 -17.24
CA TYR A 15 25.80 12.00 -17.91
C TYR A 15 25.63 11.59 -19.37
N LEU A 16 24.65 10.75 -19.70
CA LEU A 16 24.35 10.39 -21.09
C LEU A 16 23.92 11.58 -21.94
N ILE A 17 23.11 12.50 -21.40
CA ILE A 17 22.70 13.72 -22.09
C ILE A 17 23.92 14.62 -22.35
N ILE A 18 24.75 14.86 -21.33
CA ILE A 18 25.96 15.68 -21.47
C ILE A 18 26.89 15.10 -22.53
N PHE A 19 27.11 13.78 -22.48
CA PHE A 19 27.94 13.06 -23.44
C PHE A 19 27.42 13.19 -24.87
N HIS A 20 26.10 13.03 -25.08
CA HIS A 20 25.47 13.21 -26.39
C HIS A 20 25.66 14.63 -26.93
N VAL A 21 25.43 15.65 -26.10
CA VAL A 21 25.61 17.06 -26.48
C VAL A 21 27.06 17.33 -26.91
N VAL A 22 28.04 16.87 -26.12
CA VAL A 22 29.47 17.05 -26.43
C VAL A 22 29.83 16.38 -27.76
N ILE A 23 29.40 15.14 -27.97
CA ILE A 23 29.69 14.40 -29.22
C ILE A 23 29.03 15.08 -30.42
N THR A 24 27.75 15.45 -30.32
CA THR A 24 27.05 16.12 -31.41
C THR A 24 27.72 17.45 -31.77
N SER A 25 28.15 18.23 -30.77
CA SER A 25 28.87 19.49 -31.01
C SER A 25 30.21 19.26 -31.72
N LEU A 26 31.01 18.30 -31.27
CA LEU A 26 32.29 17.96 -31.90
C LEU A 26 32.10 17.47 -33.34
N ALA A 27 31.12 16.58 -33.57
CA ALA A 27 30.79 16.09 -34.91
C ALA A 27 30.30 17.21 -35.83
N PHE A 28 29.48 18.13 -35.34
CA PHE A 28 29.00 19.26 -36.12
C PHE A 28 30.13 20.21 -36.53
N ILE A 29 31.04 20.53 -35.60
CA ILE A 29 32.24 21.33 -35.89
C ILE A 29 33.10 20.64 -36.95
N PHE A 30 33.29 19.32 -36.83
CA PHE A 30 34.06 18.55 -37.78
C PHE A 30 33.43 18.57 -39.20
N ILE A 31 32.15 18.24 -39.32
CA ILE A 31 31.43 18.21 -40.61
C ILE A 31 31.47 19.60 -41.27
N THR A 32 31.16 20.65 -40.51
CA THR A 32 31.18 22.03 -41.04
C THR A 32 32.58 22.47 -41.47
N SER A 33 33.62 22.08 -40.73
CA SER A 33 35.01 22.38 -41.09
C SER A 33 35.45 21.69 -42.39
N VAL A 34 35.05 20.43 -42.59
CA VAL A 34 35.32 19.69 -43.84
C VAL A 34 34.66 20.39 -45.03
N ILE A 35 33.37 20.70 -44.94
CA ILE A 35 32.62 21.44 -45.98
C ILE A 35 33.29 22.79 -46.27
N TYR A 36 33.73 23.49 -45.22
CA TYR A 36 34.37 24.80 -45.34
C TYR A 36 35.67 24.76 -46.16
N ILE A 37 36.50 23.74 -45.92
CA ILE A 37 37.78 23.53 -46.61
C ILE A 37 37.55 23.05 -48.05
N GLU A 38 36.73 22.02 -48.28
CA GLU A 38 36.52 21.44 -49.62
C GLU A 38 35.98 22.44 -50.62
N GLN A 39 35.04 23.29 -50.20
CA GLN A 39 34.42 24.30 -51.06
C GLN A 39 35.24 25.60 -51.19
N SER A 40 36.41 25.64 -50.54
CA SER A 40 37.33 26.78 -50.48
C SER A 40 36.63 28.08 -50.07
N TYR A 41 35.72 28.01 -49.08
CA TYR A 41 34.95 29.17 -48.65
C TYR A 41 35.80 30.29 -48.05
N PHE A 42 37.00 29.96 -47.54
CA PHE A 42 37.96 30.94 -47.02
C PHE A 42 38.46 31.95 -48.08
N ASN A 43 38.37 31.60 -49.37
CA ASN A 43 38.78 32.46 -50.47
C ASN A 43 37.62 33.30 -51.05
N ARG A 44 36.38 33.12 -50.56
CA ARG A 44 35.21 33.82 -51.08
C ARG A 44 34.93 35.10 -50.28
N PRO A 45 34.61 36.24 -50.93
CA PRO A 45 34.20 37.43 -50.22
C PRO A 45 32.87 37.20 -49.51
N PHE A 46 32.73 37.81 -48.34
CA PHE A 46 31.51 37.73 -47.55
C PHE A 46 30.32 38.36 -48.30
N CYS A 47 29.17 37.70 -48.30
CA CYS A 47 28.02 38.12 -49.08
C CYS A 47 26.70 37.70 -48.41
N PHE A 48 25.71 38.61 -48.45
CA PHE A 48 24.35 38.39 -47.89
C PHE A 48 23.25 38.48 -48.94
N THR A 49 23.59 38.38 -50.23
CA THR A 49 22.55 38.30 -51.26
C THR A 49 21.71 37.03 -51.08
N GLN A 50 20.45 37.06 -51.48
CA GLN A 50 19.56 35.89 -51.42
C GLN A 50 20.18 34.65 -52.10
N LYS A 51 20.91 34.86 -53.21
CA LYS A 51 21.64 33.81 -53.91
C LYS A 51 22.74 33.20 -53.02
N CYS A 52 23.51 34.03 -52.31
CA CYS A 52 24.55 33.57 -51.40
C CYS A 52 23.98 32.78 -50.21
N ILE A 53 22.92 33.29 -49.57
CA ILE A 53 22.26 32.61 -48.44
C ILE A 53 21.72 31.24 -48.89
N LYS A 54 21.08 31.18 -50.07
CA LYS A 54 20.56 29.90 -50.61
C LYS A 54 21.68 28.91 -50.92
N THR A 55 22.77 29.36 -51.54
CA THR A 55 23.92 28.48 -51.83
C THR A 55 24.59 27.99 -50.55
N PHE A 56 24.79 28.86 -49.55
CA PHE A 56 25.31 28.47 -48.24
C PHE A 56 24.41 27.43 -47.57
N GLY A 57 23.11 27.69 -47.50
CA GLY A 57 22.16 26.74 -46.90
C GLY A 57 22.14 25.37 -47.61
N LEU A 58 22.29 25.35 -48.94
CA LEU A 58 22.38 24.10 -49.70
C LEU A 58 23.71 23.36 -49.44
N SER A 59 24.82 24.08 -49.36
CA SER A 59 26.14 23.48 -49.13
C SER A 59 26.34 22.95 -47.71
N PHE A 60 25.63 23.50 -46.72
CA PHE A 60 25.64 23.03 -45.33
C PHE A 60 24.40 22.21 -44.96
N LYS A 61 23.57 21.84 -45.94
CA LYS A 61 22.32 21.11 -45.71
C LYS A 61 22.55 19.85 -44.88
N ASP A 62 23.54 19.04 -45.24
CA ASP A 62 23.83 17.77 -44.55
C ASP A 62 24.26 17.98 -43.08
N ALA A 63 24.96 19.07 -42.79
CA ALA A 63 25.33 19.42 -41.41
C ALA A 63 24.10 19.82 -40.58
N PHE A 64 23.16 20.57 -41.16
CA PHE A 64 21.91 20.92 -40.51
C PHE A 64 20.98 19.71 -40.35
N ASP A 65 20.88 18.85 -41.37
CA ASP A 65 20.10 17.61 -41.31
C ASP A 65 20.67 16.67 -40.23
N PHE A 66 22.00 16.57 -40.08
CA PHE A 66 22.65 15.84 -38.97
C PHE A 66 22.30 16.41 -37.59
N LEU A 67 22.33 17.74 -37.45
CA LEU A 67 21.96 18.40 -36.20
C LEU A 67 20.49 18.15 -35.85
N GLU A 68 19.59 18.24 -36.83
CA GLU A 68 18.17 17.97 -36.65
C GLU A 68 17.92 16.54 -36.18
N ILE A 69 18.56 15.55 -36.82
CA ILE A 69 18.47 14.13 -36.41
C ILE A 69 19.01 13.94 -34.98
N SER A 70 20.15 14.56 -34.66
CA SER A 70 20.77 14.47 -33.34
C SER A 70 19.88 15.07 -32.24
N LEU A 71 19.22 16.19 -32.53
CA LEU A 71 18.25 16.82 -31.62
C LEU A 71 17.01 15.96 -31.45
N LYS A 72 16.46 15.40 -32.54
CA LYS A 72 15.33 14.45 -32.47
C LYS A 72 15.65 13.26 -31.59
N LEU A 73 16.83 12.65 -31.76
CA LEU A 73 17.29 11.54 -30.91
C LEU A 73 17.37 11.94 -29.44
N LEU A 74 17.95 13.11 -29.15
CA LEU A 74 18.05 13.62 -27.78
C LEU A 74 16.66 13.80 -27.15
N PHE A 75 15.72 14.45 -27.86
CA PHE A 75 14.36 14.64 -27.36
C PHE A 75 13.63 13.32 -27.12
N THR A 76 13.77 12.35 -28.02
CA THR A 76 13.20 11.01 -27.84
C THR A 76 13.77 10.33 -26.60
N SER A 77 15.09 10.36 -26.40
CA SER A 77 15.74 9.79 -25.21
C SER A 77 15.26 10.46 -23.92
N VAL A 78 15.25 11.79 -23.87
CA VAL A 78 14.78 12.56 -22.70
C VAL A 78 13.32 12.22 -22.38
N THR A 79 12.47 12.09 -23.40
CA THR A 79 11.05 11.74 -23.23
C THR A 79 10.90 10.35 -22.61
N ILE A 80 11.62 9.35 -23.14
CA ILE A 80 11.59 7.96 -22.62
C ILE A 80 12.05 7.93 -21.16
N PHE A 81 13.17 8.56 -20.84
CA PHE A 81 13.68 8.60 -19.47
C PHE A 81 12.72 9.33 -18.53
N SER A 82 12.15 10.46 -18.95
CA SER A 82 11.20 11.22 -18.13
C SER A 82 9.97 10.40 -17.78
N ILE A 83 9.39 9.69 -18.74
CA ILE A 83 8.24 8.78 -18.50
C ILE A 83 8.64 7.66 -17.54
N TYR A 84 9.82 7.05 -17.74
CA TYR A 84 10.34 6.02 -16.85
C TYR A 84 10.47 6.51 -15.40
N PHE A 85 11.05 7.70 -15.19
CA PHE A 85 11.19 8.29 -13.85
C PHE A 85 9.84 8.64 -13.23
N ALA A 86 8.92 9.20 -14.01
CA ALA A 86 7.58 9.51 -13.53
C ALA A 86 6.86 8.25 -13.02
N LEU A 87 6.92 7.15 -13.79
CA LEU A 87 6.33 5.86 -13.39
C LEU A 87 7.01 5.28 -12.15
N ARG A 88 8.33 5.33 -12.06
CA ARG A 88 9.07 4.83 -10.88
C ARG A 88 8.75 5.64 -9.63
N ASN A 89 8.67 6.96 -9.76
CA ASN A 89 8.25 7.84 -8.66
C ASN A 89 6.82 7.50 -8.24
N TYR A 90 5.88 7.39 -9.18
CA TYR A 90 4.51 7.01 -8.90
C TYR A 90 4.41 5.66 -8.15
N ILE A 91 5.13 4.62 -8.58
CA ILE A 91 5.18 3.32 -7.89
C ILE A 91 5.76 3.47 -6.47
N SER A 92 6.84 4.24 -6.32
CA SER A 92 7.46 4.46 -5.01
C SER A 92 6.53 5.21 -4.07
N ALA A 93 5.88 6.28 -4.55
CA ALA A 93 4.96 7.10 -3.79
C ALA A 93 3.72 6.30 -3.37
N THR A 94 3.12 5.52 -4.28
CA THR A 94 1.98 4.66 -3.96
C THR A 94 2.37 3.55 -2.98
N THR A 95 3.55 2.95 -3.10
CA THR A 95 4.05 1.96 -2.14
C THR A 95 4.23 2.57 -0.74
N ALA A 96 4.85 3.74 -0.65
CA ALA A 96 5.02 4.46 0.61
C ALA A 96 3.67 4.86 1.24
N ALA A 97 2.71 5.29 0.42
CA ALA A 97 1.36 5.61 0.87
C ALA A 97 0.65 4.37 1.46
N LYS A 98 0.71 3.22 0.77
CA LYS A 98 0.15 1.95 1.28
C LYS A 98 0.74 1.54 2.62
N THR A 99 2.06 1.60 2.76
CA THR A 99 2.75 1.32 4.04
C THR A 99 2.31 2.29 5.13
N THR A 100 2.20 3.58 4.81
CA THR A 100 1.77 4.60 5.76
C THR A 100 0.34 4.35 6.24
N ILE A 101 -0.59 4.05 5.33
CA ILE A 101 -1.97 3.68 5.67
C ILE A 101 -2.01 2.46 6.59
N HIS A 102 -1.31 1.38 6.22
CA HIS A 102 -1.24 0.17 7.03
C HIS A 102 -0.75 0.44 8.46
N LEU A 103 0.39 1.13 8.60
CA LEU A 103 1.00 1.42 9.89
C LEU A 103 0.16 2.38 10.73
N THR A 104 -0.45 3.37 10.10
CA THR A 104 -1.31 4.35 10.79
C THR A 104 -2.54 3.65 11.33
N ASN A 105 -3.26 2.90 10.50
CA ASN A 105 -4.46 2.17 10.94
C ASN A 105 -4.15 1.11 12.00
N LEU A 106 -3.05 0.36 11.85
CA LEU A 106 -2.61 -0.61 12.85
C LEU A 106 -2.29 0.05 14.20
N ASN A 107 -1.57 1.17 14.19
CA ASN A 107 -1.24 1.89 15.42
C ASN A 107 -2.50 2.47 16.06
N THR A 108 -3.38 3.11 15.30
CA THR A 108 -4.67 3.60 15.79
C THR A 108 -5.51 2.48 16.39
N PHE A 109 -5.62 1.33 15.71
CA PHE A 109 -6.32 0.15 16.22
C PHE A 109 -5.72 -0.34 17.53
N LYS A 110 -4.40 -0.49 17.59
CA LYS A 110 -3.68 -0.95 18.77
C LYS A 110 -3.88 0.02 19.95
N ASP A 111 -3.74 1.32 19.72
CA ASP A 111 -3.84 2.33 20.77
C ASP A 111 -5.28 2.43 21.31
N TYR A 112 -6.28 2.37 20.42
CA TYR A 112 -7.69 2.31 20.81
C TYR A 112 -8.01 1.03 21.60
N LEU A 113 -7.55 -0.12 21.14
CA LEU A 113 -7.75 -1.40 21.82
C LEU A 113 -7.11 -1.41 23.22
N ILE A 114 -5.90 -0.86 23.37
CA ILE A 114 -5.24 -0.72 24.66
C ILE A 114 -6.00 0.24 25.58
N SER A 115 -6.54 1.34 25.04
CA SER A 115 -7.37 2.29 25.80
C SER A 115 -8.63 1.61 26.35
N GLU A 116 -9.40 0.96 25.47
CA GLU A 116 -10.69 0.36 25.84
C GLU A 116 -10.53 -0.87 26.75
N SER A 117 -9.47 -1.65 26.57
CA SER A 117 -9.18 -2.79 27.44
C SER A 117 -8.77 -2.39 28.86
N LYS A 118 -8.16 -1.21 29.07
CA LYS A 118 -7.88 -0.67 30.42
C LYS A 118 -9.14 -0.25 31.17
N GLY A 119 -10.19 0.17 30.45
CA GLY A 119 -11.47 0.54 31.06
C GLY A 119 -12.28 -0.65 31.57
N GLU A 120 -12.02 -1.85 31.03
CA GLU A 120 -12.69 -3.10 31.41
C GLU A 120 -11.80 -3.85 32.42
N ASN A 121 -12.01 -3.65 33.72
CA ASN A 121 -11.23 -4.24 34.83
C ASN A 121 -10.99 -5.77 34.77
N ALA A 122 -11.76 -6.48 33.95
CA ALA A 122 -11.71 -7.93 33.75
C ALA A 122 -10.71 -8.39 32.66
N LEU A 123 -10.27 -7.51 31.76
CA LEU A 123 -9.48 -7.89 30.57
C LEU A 123 -8.04 -7.40 30.63
N ASN A 124 -7.13 -8.32 30.91
CA ASN A 124 -5.71 -8.04 30.77
C ASN A 124 -5.33 -7.98 29.29
N VAL A 125 -4.88 -6.81 28.82
CA VAL A 125 -4.37 -6.54 27.47
C VAL A 125 -3.38 -7.61 26.99
N LYS A 126 -2.58 -8.20 27.88
CA LYS A 126 -1.61 -9.27 27.57
C LYS A 126 -2.24 -10.55 27.01
N LYS A 127 -3.55 -10.73 27.17
CA LYS A 127 -4.30 -11.89 26.68
C LYS A 127 -4.90 -11.67 25.28
N ILE A 128 -4.68 -10.50 24.68
CA ILE A 128 -5.18 -10.14 23.35
C ILE A 128 -4.01 -10.07 22.38
N ASP A 129 -4.05 -10.91 21.35
CA ASP A 129 -3.15 -10.83 20.20
C ASP A 129 -3.69 -9.76 19.24
N ILE A 130 -3.20 -8.54 19.45
CA ILE A 130 -3.61 -7.34 18.70
C ILE A 130 -3.36 -7.53 17.19
N LEU A 131 -2.22 -8.12 16.82
CA LEU A 131 -1.86 -8.31 15.42
C LEU A 131 -2.75 -9.35 14.75
N LYS A 132 -3.05 -10.46 15.43
CA LYS A 132 -3.96 -11.47 14.92
C LYS A 132 -5.37 -10.92 14.74
N TRP A 133 -5.87 -10.17 15.72
CA TRP A 133 -7.19 -9.55 15.62
C TRP A 133 -7.23 -8.51 14.49
N TYR A 134 -6.21 -7.66 14.38
CA TYR A 134 -6.13 -6.69 13.30
C TYR A 134 -6.08 -7.36 11.92
N ASN A 135 -5.25 -8.39 11.76
CA ASN A 135 -5.08 -9.08 10.48
C ASN A 135 -6.31 -9.90 10.07
N ILE A 136 -7.11 -10.40 11.02
CA ILE A 136 -8.38 -11.05 10.66
C ILE A 136 -9.41 -10.02 10.21
N ILE A 137 -9.43 -8.81 10.80
CA ILE A 137 -10.32 -7.74 10.33
C ILE A 137 -9.87 -7.22 8.95
N TYR A 138 -8.59 -6.87 8.80
CA TYR A 138 -8.03 -6.25 7.59
C TYR A 138 -6.83 -7.03 7.00
N PRO A 139 -7.08 -8.20 6.39
CA PRO A 139 -6.02 -9.03 5.82
C PRO A 139 -5.20 -8.30 4.74
N ASP A 140 -5.87 -7.45 3.95
CA ASP A 140 -5.28 -6.74 2.82
C ASP A 140 -4.75 -5.34 3.17
N SER A 141 -4.68 -5.00 4.46
CA SER A 141 -4.21 -3.69 4.90
C SER A 141 -2.79 -3.34 4.41
N ARG A 142 -1.94 -4.35 4.18
CA ARG A 142 -0.58 -4.16 3.62
C ARG A 142 -0.60 -3.63 2.18
N PHE A 143 -1.69 -3.85 1.45
CA PHE A 143 -1.93 -3.30 0.12
C PHE A 143 -2.59 -1.92 0.16
N GLY A 144 -2.85 -1.37 1.36
CA GLY A 144 -3.53 -0.10 1.59
C GLY A 144 -5.05 -0.21 1.63
N GLU A 145 -5.60 -1.43 1.66
CA GLU A 145 -7.03 -1.68 1.62
C GLU A 145 -7.58 -1.97 3.02
N LEU A 146 -8.58 -1.20 3.45
CA LEU A 146 -9.15 -1.27 4.80
C LEU A 146 -10.60 -1.77 4.76
N TYR A 147 -10.80 -2.93 4.14
CA TYR A 147 -12.11 -3.61 4.11
C TYR A 147 -12.18 -4.69 5.19
N VAL A 148 -13.34 -4.78 5.86
CA VAL A 148 -13.61 -5.82 6.85
C VAL A 148 -13.76 -7.15 6.14
N SER A 149 -12.91 -8.13 6.49
CA SER A 149 -12.93 -9.44 5.85
C SER A 149 -14.21 -10.22 6.12
N GLU A 150 -14.66 -10.98 5.13
CA GLU A 150 -15.78 -11.91 5.28
C GLU A 150 -15.47 -13.00 6.31
N THR A 151 -14.21 -13.42 6.42
CA THR A 151 -13.76 -14.37 7.44
C THR A 151 -14.04 -13.84 8.86
N TYR A 152 -13.76 -12.57 9.13
CA TYR A 152 -14.06 -11.98 10.42
C TYR A 152 -15.55 -11.92 10.69
N LYS A 153 -16.37 -11.52 9.71
CA LYS A 153 -17.83 -11.50 9.82
C LYS A 153 -18.40 -12.89 10.12
N GLN A 154 -17.88 -13.94 9.48
CA GLN A 154 -18.24 -15.32 9.75
C GLN A 154 -17.91 -15.72 11.19
N LYS A 155 -16.75 -15.32 11.72
CA LYS A 155 -16.39 -15.58 13.12
C LYS A 155 -17.30 -14.86 14.12
N LEU A 156 -17.70 -13.62 13.83
CA LEU A 156 -18.70 -12.93 14.64
C LEU A 156 -20.06 -13.62 14.58
N SER A 157 -20.46 -14.11 13.41
CA SER A 157 -21.70 -14.89 13.23
C SER A 157 -21.66 -16.22 14.02
N GLU A 158 -20.53 -16.94 14.00
CA GLU A 158 -20.33 -18.15 14.81
C GLU A 158 -20.47 -17.88 16.31
N ILE A 159 -19.89 -16.78 16.81
CA ILE A 159 -20.03 -16.35 18.21
C ILE A 159 -21.50 -16.05 18.53
N ASN A 160 -22.17 -15.27 17.68
CA ASN A 160 -23.59 -14.94 17.87
C ASN A 160 -24.48 -16.18 17.86
N ARG A 161 -24.23 -17.14 16.97
CA ARG A 161 -24.95 -18.41 16.93
C ARG A 161 -24.75 -19.22 18.22
N LEU A 162 -23.53 -19.24 18.77
CA LEU A 162 -23.27 -19.91 20.05
C LEU A 162 -24.02 -19.24 21.21
N ILE A 163 -24.08 -17.90 21.23
CA ILE A 163 -24.85 -17.13 22.20
C ILE A 163 -26.35 -17.42 22.05
N ASP A 164 -26.87 -17.43 20.83
CA ASP A 164 -28.28 -17.70 20.54
C ASP A 164 -28.67 -19.12 20.97
N ASN A 165 -27.87 -20.12 20.63
CA ASN A 165 -28.08 -21.51 21.06
C ASN A 165 -28.06 -21.63 22.59
N SER A 166 -27.16 -20.91 23.25
CA SER A 166 -27.08 -20.91 24.71
C SER A 166 -28.28 -20.20 25.35
N ASN A 167 -28.75 -19.11 24.74
CA ASN A 167 -29.94 -18.39 25.17
C ASN A 167 -31.22 -19.23 24.98
N SER A 168 -31.33 -19.97 23.87
CA SER A 168 -32.53 -20.75 23.54
C SER A 168 -32.76 -21.93 24.48
N CYS A 169 -31.69 -22.53 25.03
CA CYS A 169 -31.77 -23.55 26.08
C CYS A 169 -32.44 -23.05 27.37
N PHE A 170 -32.45 -21.73 27.62
CA PHE A 170 -33.09 -21.14 28.82
C PHE A 170 -34.45 -20.54 28.55
N SER A 171 -34.75 -20.09 27.33
CA SER A 171 -36.05 -19.51 26.98
C SER A 171 -37.15 -20.55 26.73
N GLY A 172 -36.83 -21.85 26.80
CA GLY A 172 -37.81 -22.93 26.61
C GLY A 172 -38.35 -23.05 25.19
N THR A 173 -37.70 -22.39 24.22
CA THR A 173 -38.05 -22.38 22.80
C THR A 173 -37.28 -23.42 21.97
N SER A 174 -36.42 -24.23 22.60
CA SER A 174 -35.77 -25.35 21.94
C SER A 174 -36.74 -26.53 21.84
N GLU A 175 -36.87 -27.11 20.64
CA GLU A 175 -37.69 -28.32 20.39
C GLU A 175 -37.18 -29.55 21.16
N GLU A 176 -35.92 -29.52 21.60
CA GLU A 176 -35.32 -30.51 22.48
C GLU A 176 -35.13 -29.91 23.89
N VAL A 177 -35.48 -30.67 24.93
CA VAL A 177 -35.15 -30.38 26.33
C VAL A 177 -33.65 -30.57 26.52
N SER A 178 -32.87 -29.65 25.96
CA SER A 178 -31.42 -29.71 26.01
C SER A 178 -30.95 -29.06 27.31
N PHE A 179 -30.38 -29.87 28.21
CA PHE A 179 -29.71 -29.37 29.40
C PHE A 179 -28.51 -28.52 28.98
N PHE A 180 -28.52 -27.24 29.38
CA PHE A 180 -27.41 -26.35 29.10
C PHE A 180 -26.14 -26.79 29.84
N ASP A 181 -25.19 -27.36 29.10
CA ASP A 181 -23.85 -27.64 29.62
C ASP A 181 -22.96 -26.40 29.52
N TYR A 182 -22.87 -25.69 30.64
CA TYR A 182 -22.00 -24.53 30.76
C TYR A 182 -20.51 -24.86 30.53
N LYS A 183 -20.06 -26.07 30.87
CA LYS A 183 -18.68 -26.51 30.64
C LYS A 183 -18.40 -26.63 29.14
N GLN A 184 -19.38 -27.11 28.37
CA GLN A 184 -19.31 -27.18 26.92
C GLN A 184 -19.33 -25.77 26.30
N HIS A 185 -20.26 -24.90 26.71
CA HIS A 185 -20.32 -23.50 26.26
C HIS A 185 -18.99 -22.78 26.46
N GLN A 186 -18.43 -22.84 27.68
CA GLN A 186 -17.13 -22.23 27.97
C GLN A 186 -16.04 -22.71 27.01
N THR A 187 -15.99 -24.02 26.75
CA THR A 187 -14.95 -24.61 25.88
C THR A 187 -15.10 -24.12 24.45
N GLN A 188 -16.33 -24.09 23.92
CA GLN A 188 -16.62 -23.60 22.58
C GLN A 188 -16.33 -22.11 22.45
N MET A 189 -16.74 -21.30 23.44
CA MET A 189 -16.51 -19.86 23.45
C MET A 189 -15.02 -19.51 23.51
N ILE A 190 -14.25 -20.17 24.39
CA ILE A 190 -12.78 -20.00 24.45
C ILE A 190 -12.14 -20.32 23.11
N ASN A 191 -12.55 -21.41 22.46
CA ASN A 191 -12.00 -21.80 21.16
C ASN A 191 -12.33 -20.78 20.07
N LEU A 192 -13.58 -20.30 19.99
CA LEU A 192 -13.98 -19.27 19.03
C LEU A 192 -13.20 -17.97 19.23
N LEU A 193 -13.13 -17.48 20.47
CA LEU A 193 -12.42 -16.24 20.78
C LEU A 193 -10.91 -16.33 20.51
N LYS A 194 -10.32 -17.52 20.70
CA LYS A 194 -8.92 -17.77 20.33
C LYS A 194 -8.67 -17.65 18.82
N THR A 195 -9.67 -17.94 17.98
CA THR A 195 -9.52 -17.78 16.51
C THR A 195 -9.37 -16.32 16.09
N ILE A 196 -10.03 -15.39 16.78
CA ILE A 196 -9.91 -13.94 16.53
C ILE A 196 -8.74 -13.30 17.31
N GLY A 197 -8.03 -14.06 18.15
CA GLY A 197 -6.85 -13.59 18.89
C GLY A 197 -7.12 -13.19 20.34
N ILE A 198 -8.29 -13.51 20.89
CA ILE A 198 -8.63 -13.22 22.30
C ILE A 198 -8.51 -14.51 23.12
N SER A 199 -7.66 -14.49 24.14
CA SER A 199 -7.45 -15.66 25.02
C SER A 199 -8.18 -15.48 26.36
N LEU A 200 -9.22 -16.27 26.59
CA LEU A 200 -9.91 -16.31 27.88
C LEU A 200 -9.50 -17.57 28.67
N PRO A 201 -9.06 -17.43 29.92
CA PRO A 201 -8.81 -18.58 30.77
C PRO A 201 -10.15 -19.20 31.22
N ARG A 202 -10.13 -20.51 31.42
CA ARG A 202 -11.23 -21.18 32.09
C ARG A 202 -11.33 -20.67 33.53
N SER A 203 -12.53 -20.31 33.96
CA SER A 203 -12.79 -19.72 35.28
C SER A 203 -14.15 -20.18 35.82
N PRO A 204 -14.41 -20.01 37.13
CA PRO A 204 -15.73 -20.29 37.71
C PRO A 204 -16.83 -19.51 37.00
N ARG A 205 -18.06 -20.04 37.00
CA ARG A 205 -19.20 -19.53 36.21
C ARG A 205 -19.40 -18.02 36.26
N ASN A 206 -19.46 -17.45 37.46
CA ASN A 206 -19.70 -16.01 37.62
C ASN A 206 -18.56 -15.20 37.00
N SER A 207 -17.31 -15.55 37.31
CA SER A 207 -16.13 -14.87 36.77
C SER A 207 -16.00 -15.00 35.26
N PHE A 208 -16.28 -16.19 34.70
CA PHE A 208 -16.24 -16.39 33.25
C PHE A 208 -17.30 -15.53 32.55
N LYS A 209 -18.52 -15.49 33.08
CA LYS A 209 -19.63 -14.70 32.54
C LYS A 209 -19.34 -13.19 32.55
N ASP A 210 -18.67 -12.69 33.59
CA ASP A 210 -18.24 -11.30 33.66
C ASP A 210 -17.14 -11.00 32.64
N ASN A 211 -16.13 -11.88 32.55
CA ASN A 211 -15.07 -11.76 31.55
C ASN A 211 -15.63 -11.80 30.11
N GLU A 212 -16.57 -12.70 29.84
CA GLU A 212 -17.25 -12.85 28.55
C GLU A 212 -18.02 -11.58 28.16
N ARG A 213 -18.76 -10.99 29.11
CA ARG A 213 -19.47 -9.71 28.90
C ARG A 213 -18.50 -8.58 28.55
N SER A 214 -17.40 -8.47 29.29
CA SER A 214 -16.37 -7.46 28.99
C SER A 214 -15.73 -7.68 27.61
N VAL A 215 -15.49 -8.94 27.21
CA VAL A 215 -14.98 -9.23 25.85
C VAL A 215 -15.98 -8.81 24.78
N PHE A 216 -17.26 -9.13 24.95
CA PHE A 216 -18.29 -8.74 23.97
C PHE A 216 -18.48 -7.23 23.89
N SER A 217 -18.43 -6.54 25.03
CA SER A 217 -18.39 -5.07 25.10
C SER A 217 -17.24 -4.53 24.27
N LEU A 218 -16.02 -5.05 24.49
CA LEU A 218 -14.83 -4.65 23.76
C LEU A 218 -14.94 -4.90 22.26
N ILE A 219 -15.35 -6.11 21.85
CA ILE A 219 -15.57 -6.45 20.43
C ILE A 219 -16.56 -5.48 19.78
N ASN A 220 -17.66 -5.16 20.48
CA ASN A 220 -18.68 -4.24 19.96
C ASN A 220 -18.17 -2.81 19.82
N LYS A 221 -17.34 -2.32 20.76
CA LYS A 221 -16.71 -1.00 20.64
C LYS A 221 -15.75 -0.95 19.45
N ILE A 222 -14.91 -1.97 19.30
CA ILE A 222 -14.01 -2.10 18.14
C ILE A 222 -14.80 -2.15 16.83
N ASN A 223 -15.88 -2.94 16.76
CA ASN A 223 -16.70 -3.03 15.56
C ASN A 223 -17.39 -1.72 15.19
N LYS A 224 -17.85 -0.95 16.20
CA LYS A 224 -18.45 0.36 15.96
C LYS A 224 -17.45 1.36 15.39
N GLU A 225 -16.24 1.38 15.92
CA GLU A 225 -15.21 2.34 15.53
C GLU A 225 -14.54 1.98 14.20
N PHE A 226 -14.14 0.72 14.03
CA PHE A 226 -13.30 0.28 12.91
C PHE A 226 -14.11 -0.37 11.79
N CYS A 227 -15.16 -1.12 12.11
CA CYS A 227 -15.89 -1.91 11.10
C CYS A 227 -17.09 -1.18 10.49
N GLY A 228 -17.47 0.00 11.01
CA GLY A 228 -18.56 0.83 10.50
C GLY A 228 -19.97 0.24 10.76
N HIS A 229 -21.00 1.10 10.65
CA HIS A 229 -22.37 0.79 11.08
C HIS A 229 -23.06 -0.31 10.25
N ASN A 230 -22.63 -0.54 9.00
CA ASN A 230 -23.33 -1.42 8.05
C ASN A 230 -22.61 -2.74 7.74
N ASN A 231 -21.37 -2.94 8.17
CA ASN A 231 -20.54 -4.06 7.69
C ASN A 231 -20.20 -5.12 8.73
N ALA A 232 -20.27 -4.83 10.04
CA ALA A 232 -20.00 -5.83 11.08
C ALA A 232 -21.23 -6.08 11.97
N THR A 233 -21.62 -7.34 12.04
CA THR A 233 -22.64 -7.83 12.97
C THR A 233 -22.15 -7.63 14.40
N LEU A 234 -22.87 -6.83 15.20
CA LEU A 234 -22.59 -6.67 16.62
C LEU A 234 -22.84 -7.98 17.36
N ILE A 235 -22.08 -8.23 18.42
CA ILE A 235 -22.28 -9.34 19.34
C ILE A 235 -23.54 -9.10 20.17
N LYS A 236 -24.44 -10.09 20.18
CA LYS A 236 -25.71 -10.08 20.90
C LYS A 236 -25.52 -10.14 22.42
N ALA A 237 -26.54 -9.70 23.15
CA ALA A 237 -26.55 -9.77 24.61
C ALA A 237 -26.70 -11.22 25.13
N GLN A 238 -25.96 -11.53 26.18
CA GLN A 238 -26.10 -12.79 26.92
C GLN A 238 -27.32 -12.73 27.85
N ASN A 239 -28.26 -13.66 27.69
CA ASN A 239 -29.45 -13.82 28.52
C ASN A 239 -29.46 -15.13 29.31
N TYR A 240 -28.60 -16.09 28.95
CA TYR A 240 -28.41 -17.33 29.69
C TYR A 240 -27.91 -17.06 31.13
N ARG A 241 -28.47 -17.79 32.08
CA ARG A 241 -28.09 -17.73 33.50
C ARG A 241 -27.05 -18.77 33.78
#